data_AF-A0A3A0DB03-F1
#
_entry.id   AF-A0A3A0DB03-F1
#
_cell.length_a   1.000
_cell.length_b   1.000
_cell.length_c   1.000
_cell.angle_alpha   90.00
_cell.angle_beta   90.00
_cell.angle_gamma   90.00
#
_symmetry.space_group_name_H-M   'P 1'
#
loop_
_entity.id
_entity.type
_entity.pdbx_description
1 polymer ?
#
loop_
_entity_poly.entity_id
_entity_poly.type
_entity_poly.pdbx_seq_one_letter_code
_entity_poly.pdbx_strand_id
1 'polypeptide(L)'
;MPGAGRRFLRTTSFAAARIAGSRDAAARREPNMGAIADGIMAYTQPLLDQTDGSVEQLNKALAIGQVCFNLALLPEDERDRGLGELRSSLGMNDRDFDAFRSSVVLPMIRRHEQMFPLMHRRNSPGLGFGGWLTVHPYADEGGTKAARAIPYPGTRPYVPCPCNSGRKYKFCCGRRGR
;
A
#
# COMPACT_ATOMS: atom_id res chain seq x y z
N MET A 1 -6.56 21.57 71.26
CA MET A 1 -5.58 22.27 70.41
C MET A 1 -4.41 21.33 70.12
N PRO A 2 -3.82 21.37 68.91
CA PRO A 2 -3.24 20.22 68.20
C PRO A 2 -1.69 20.17 68.22
N GLY A 3 -1.13 19.09 67.65
CA GLY A 3 0.18 19.10 66.99
C GLY A 3 1.16 18.05 67.55
N ALA A 4 1.35 16.91 66.87
CA ALA A 4 2.22 16.69 65.71
C ALA A 4 3.60 16.13 66.12
N GLY A 5 3.90 14.89 65.69
CA GLY A 5 5.21 14.25 65.83
C GLY A 5 5.42 13.23 64.71
N ARG A 6 6.53 13.38 63.99
CA ARG A 6 6.81 12.84 62.66
C ARG A 6 7.68 11.57 62.70
N ARG A 7 7.52 10.70 61.68
CA ARG A 7 8.57 9.88 60.98
C ARG A 7 9.28 8.81 61.85
N PHE A 8 9.79 7.66 61.39
CA PHE A 8 10.20 7.15 60.08
C PHE A 8 10.46 5.62 60.20
N LEU A 9 10.11 4.87 59.14
CA LEU A 9 10.85 3.76 58.51
C LEU A 9 11.41 2.55 59.29
N ARG A 10 11.06 1.35 58.76
CA ARG A 10 11.91 0.27 58.16
C ARG A 10 11.51 -1.14 58.64
N THR A 11 10.85 -1.93 57.77
CA THR A 11 11.36 -3.10 56.98
C THR A 11 11.66 -4.33 57.85
N THR A 12 11.22 -5.57 57.55
CA THR A 12 11.46 -6.38 56.33
C THR A 12 10.65 -7.70 56.38
N SER A 13 10.18 -8.13 55.20
CA SER A 13 10.24 -9.49 54.60
C SER A 13 9.58 -10.69 55.32
N PHE A 14 8.87 -11.61 54.66
CA PHE A 14 9.36 -12.50 53.60
C PHE A 14 8.23 -13.21 52.81
N ALA A 15 8.51 -13.46 51.52
CA ALA A 15 8.15 -14.63 50.69
C ALA A 15 6.66 -14.90 50.38
N ALA A 16 6.26 -15.51 49.26
CA ALA A 16 6.81 -15.74 47.93
C ALA A 16 5.66 -16.42 47.15
N ALA A 17 5.35 -15.97 45.94
CA ALA A 17 4.71 -16.83 44.94
C ALA A 17 5.00 -16.28 43.54
N ARG A 18 5.98 -16.89 42.88
CA ARG A 18 6.07 -16.89 41.42
C ARG A 18 5.06 -17.91 40.90
N ILE A 19 4.20 -17.52 39.97
CA ILE A 19 3.72 -18.43 38.92
C ILE A 19 3.84 -17.70 37.58
N ALA A 20 4.53 -18.40 36.67
CA ALA A 20 4.65 -18.23 35.22
C ALA A 20 3.59 -17.30 34.59
N GLY A 21 3.97 -16.32 33.77
CA GLY A 21 4.65 -16.61 32.51
C GLY A 21 3.62 -17.06 31.47
N SER A 22 2.93 -16.10 30.86
CA SER A 22 2.26 -16.31 29.57
C SER A 22 2.74 -15.23 28.61
N ARG A 23 3.91 -15.48 28.04
CA ARG A 23 4.27 -14.96 26.73
C ARG A 23 3.31 -15.59 25.71
N ASP A 24 3.03 -14.82 24.67
CA ASP A 24 2.43 -15.23 23.41
C ASP A 24 0.94 -15.56 23.42
N ALA A 25 0.15 -14.50 23.30
CA ALA A 25 -0.80 -14.45 22.19
C ALA A 25 -0.60 -13.11 21.49
N ALA A 26 0.50 -13.04 20.72
CA ALA A 26 0.54 -12.22 19.52
C ALA A 26 -0.61 -12.71 18.62
N ALA A 27 -1.82 -12.22 18.90
CA ALA A 27 -2.90 -12.23 17.95
C ALA A 27 -2.33 -11.50 16.75
N ARG A 28 -1.95 -12.28 15.74
CA ARG A 28 -1.86 -11.81 14.38
C ARG A 28 -3.21 -11.19 14.09
N ARG A 29 -3.34 -9.89 14.36
CA ARG A 29 -4.37 -9.06 13.79
C ARG A 29 -4.10 -9.16 12.31
N GLU A 30 -4.82 -10.07 11.64
CA GLU A 30 -5.12 -9.86 10.24
C GLU A 30 -5.53 -8.39 10.15
N PRO A 31 -4.87 -7.59 9.30
CA PRO A 31 -5.24 -6.21 9.16
C PRO A 31 -6.69 -6.22 8.67
N ASN A 32 -7.62 -5.99 9.60
CA ASN A 32 -9.03 -5.85 9.29
C ASN A 32 -9.09 -4.82 8.16
N MET A 33 -9.88 -5.07 7.12
CA MET A 33 -10.03 -4.15 5.98
C MET A 33 -10.23 -2.69 6.44
N GLY A 34 -10.89 -2.50 7.60
CA GLY A 34 -11.01 -1.20 8.27
C GLY A 34 -9.67 -0.55 8.65
N ALA A 35 -8.72 -1.28 9.24
CA ALA A 35 -7.42 -0.73 9.63
C ALA A 35 -6.55 -0.31 8.43
N ILE A 36 -6.70 -1.00 7.29
CA ILE A 36 -6.03 -0.61 6.03
C ILE A 36 -6.68 0.65 5.46
N ALA A 37 -8.02 0.69 5.44
CA ALA A 37 -8.77 1.86 4.99
C ALA A 37 -8.47 3.10 5.86
N ASP A 38 -8.40 2.94 7.19
CA ASP A 38 -8.01 3.99 8.13
C ASP A 38 -6.60 4.51 7.83
N GLY A 39 -5.67 3.61 7.47
CA GLY A 39 -4.32 3.99 7.06
C GLY A 39 -4.30 4.82 5.78
N ILE A 40 -5.07 4.45 4.76
CA ILE A 40 -5.16 5.18 3.49
C ILE A 40 -5.83 6.55 3.67
N MET A 41 -6.89 6.61 4.49
CA MET A 41 -7.57 7.87 4.82
C MET A 41 -6.65 8.79 5.60
N ALA A 42 -6.00 8.29 6.65
CA ALA A 42 -5.03 9.06 7.43
C ALA A 42 -3.84 9.53 6.57
N TYR A 43 -3.43 8.74 5.58
CA TYR A 43 -2.40 9.13 4.63
C TYR A 43 -2.84 10.33 3.79
N THR A 44 -4.06 10.31 3.25
CA THR A 44 -4.58 11.34 2.34
C THR A 44 -5.11 12.58 3.07
N GLN A 45 -5.32 12.49 4.38
CA GLN A 45 -5.91 13.54 5.20
C GLN A 45 -5.34 14.95 4.97
N PRO A 46 -4.01 15.17 4.87
CA PRO A 46 -3.48 16.51 4.65
C PRO A 46 -3.97 17.18 3.35
N LEU A 47 -4.30 16.39 2.33
CA LEU A 47 -4.88 16.89 1.08
C LEU A 47 -6.37 17.19 1.24
N LEU A 48 -7.09 16.35 1.99
CA LEU A 48 -8.52 16.52 2.27
C LEU A 48 -8.78 17.77 3.13
N ASP A 49 -7.93 18.02 4.13
CA ASP A 49 -8.04 19.17 5.03
C ASP A 49 -7.84 20.52 4.31
N GLN A 50 -7.24 20.50 3.11
CA GLN A 50 -7.05 21.69 2.26
C GLN A 50 -8.18 21.90 1.26
N THR A 51 -9.16 21.00 1.20
CA THR A 51 -10.33 21.14 0.33
C THR A 51 -11.40 22.00 0.98
N ASP A 52 -12.27 22.59 0.15
CA ASP A 52 -13.49 23.28 0.59
C ASP A 52 -14.66 22.32 0.85
N GLY A 53 -14.42 21.01 0.77
CA GLY A 53 -15.44 19.96 0.88
C GLY A 53 -16.29 19.75 -0.38
N SER A 54 -16.06 20.50 -1.47
CA SER A 54 -16.70 20.21 -2.75
C SER A 54 -16.29 18.83 -3.27
N VAL A 55 -17.20 18.15 -3.95
CA VAL A 55 -16.95 16.80 -4.48
C VAL A 55 -15.78 16.82 -5.47
N GLU A 56 -15.67 17.89 -6.25
CA GLU A 56 -14.59 18.10 -7.21
C GLU A 56 -13.22 18.21 -6.52
N GLN A 57 -13.10 19.01 -5.46
CA GLN A 57 -11.85 19.15 -4.72
C GLN A 57 -11.48 17.89 -3.95
N LEU A 58 -12.47 17.20 -3.36
CA LEU A 58 -12.25 15.92 -2.68
C LEU A 58 -11.75 14.86 -3.66
N ASN A 59 -12.37 14.75 -4.84
CA ASN A 59 -11.92 13.82 -5.88
C ASN A 59 -10.50 14.14 -6.35
N LYS A 60 -10.18 15.42 -6.51
CA LYS A 60 -8.83 15.86 -6.87
C LYS A 60 -7.80 15.49 -5.79
N ALA A 61 -8.12 15.72 -4.52
CA ALA A 61 -7.26 15.39 -3.38
C ALA A 61 -7.00 13.87 -3.31
N LEU A 62 -8.04 13.06 -3.49
CA LEU A 62 -7.92 11.59 -3.52
C LEU A 62 -7.06 11.12 -4.71
N ALA A 63 -7.26 11.68 -5.90
CA ALA A 63 -6.47 11.36 -7.08
C ALA A 63 -4.98 11.69 -6.88
N ILE A 64 -4.67 12.87 -6.34
CA ILE A 64 -3.29 13.26 -6.01
C ILE A 64 -2.70 12.32 -4.95
N GLY A 65 -3.46 11.99 -3.91
CA GLY A 65 -3.05 11.04 -2.88
C GLY A 65 -2.66 9.69 -3.47
N GLN A 66 -3.50 9.13 -4.33
CA GLN A 66 -3.24 7.87 -5.03
C GLN A 66 -1.98 7.92 -5.90
N VAL A 67 -1.80 8.98 -6.69
CA VAL A 67 -0.59 9.14 -7.52
C VAL A 67 0.66 9.20 -6.64
N CYS A 68 0.65 10.00 -5.57
CA CYS A 68 1.79 10.10 -4.65
C CYS A 68 2.08 8.77 -3.94
N PHE A 69 1.04 7.99 -3.62
CA PHE A 69 1.18 6.67 -3.01
C PHE A 69 1.93 5.72 -3.95
N ASN A 70 1.53 5.70 -5.24
CA ASN A 70 2.19 4.87 -6.25
C ASN A 70 3.64 5.31 -6.48
N LEU A 71 3.90 6.63 -6.61
CA LEU A 71 5.24 7.17 -6.80
C LEU A 71 6.19 6.82 -5.65
N ALA A 72 5.68 6.76 -4.42
CA ALA A 72 6.50 6.44 -3.25
C ALA A 72 7.06 5.01 -3.29
N LEU A 73 6.42 4.09 -4.02
CA LEU A 73 6.86 2.70 -4.14
C LEU A 73 7.89 2.48 -5.26
N LEU A 74 8.13 3.49 -6.10
CA LEU A 74 9.06 3.38 -7.22
C LEU A 74 10.51 3.64 -6.76
N PRO A 75 11.50 2.93 -7.37
CA PRO A 75 12.90 3.34 -7.31
C PRO A 75 13.09 4.81 -7.72
N GLU A 76 14.16 5.45 -7.25
CA GLU A 76 14.38 6.90 -7.47
C GLU A 76 14.41 7.29 -8.96
N ASP A 77 15.05 6.48 -9.80
CA ASP A 77 15.15 6.70 -11.25
C ASP A 77 13.79 6.58 -11.96
N GLU A 78 12.99 5.57 -11.62
CA GLU A 78 11.63 5.42 -12.16
C GLU A 78 10.68 6.49 -11.65
N ARG A 79 10.89 6.95 -10.41
CA ARG A 79 10.10 8.01 -9.78
C ARG A 79 10.29 9.35 -10.48
N ASP A 80 11.52 9.71 -10.86
CA ASP A 80 11.78 10.94 -11.61
C ASP A 80 11.10 10.91 -12.99
N ARG A 81 11.09 9.76 -13.67
CA ARG A 81 10.30 9.60 -14.90
C ARG A 81 8.80 9.78 -14.65
N GLY A 82 8.26 9.13 -13.62
CA GLY A 82 6.84 9.25 -13.24
C GLY A 82 6.44 10.68 -12.88
N LEU A 83 7.34 11.47 -12.28
CA LEU A 83 7.13 12.89 -12.02
C LEU A 83 7.06 13.71 -13.31
N GLY A 84 7.87 13.39 -14.32
CA GLY A 84 7.79 14.03 -15.64
C GLY A 84 6.47 13.75 -16.36
N GLU A 85 5.96 12.52 -16.26
CA GLU A 85 4.64 12.14 -16.78
C GLU A 85 3.52 12.87 -16.05
N LEU A 86 3.57 12.91 -14.72
CA LEU A 86 2.61 13.64 -13.90
C LEU A 86 2.55 15.12 -14.28
N ARG A 87 3.71 15.78 -14.43
CA ARG A 87 3.78 17.18 -14.87
C ARG A 87 3.06 17.39 -16.20
N SER A 88 3.33 16.52 -17.17
CA SER A 88 2.75 16.58 -18.51
C SER A 88 1.23 16.40 -18.46
N SER A 89 0.74 15.47 -17.63
CA SER A 89 -0.71 15.24 -17.44
C SER A 89 -1.44 16.41 -16.79
N LEU A 90 -0.76 17.16 -15.92
CA LEU A 90 -1.32 18.34 -15.25
C LEU A 90 -1.21 19.62 -16.10
N GLY A 91 -0.48 19.57 -17.21
CA GLY A 91 -0.26 20.72 -18.09
C GLY A 91 0.49 21.88 -17.42
N MET A 92 1.33 21.59 -16.42
CA MET A 92 2.06 22.62 -15.65
C MET A 92 3.40 22.95 -16.30
N ASN A 93 3.79 24.23 -16.27
CA ASN A 93 5.16 24.62 -16.56
C ASN A 93 6.12 24.14 -15.45
N ASP A 94 7.43 24.21 -15.71
CA ASP A 94 8.44 23.69 -14.78
C ASP A 94 8.39 24.37 -13.40
N ARG A 95 8.22 25.69 -13.37
CA ARG A 95 8.19 26.46 -12.12
C ARG A 95 6.99 26.10 -11.25
N ASP A 96 5.80 26.05 -11.83
CA ASP A 96 4.58 25.70 -11.10
C ASP A 96 4.62 24.25 -10.65
N PHE A 97 5.18 23.37 -11.47
CA PHE A 97 5.37 21.98 -11.09
C PHE A 97 6.42 21.80 -9.99
N ASP A 98 7.52 22.55 -9.99
CA ASP A 98 8.50 22.51 -8.91
C ASP A 98 7.90 22.97 -7.57
N ALA A 99 7.06 24.01 -7.62
CA ALA A 99 6.29 24.45 -6.44
C ALA A 99 5.31 23.36 -5.98
N PHE A 100 4.59 22.71 -6.89
CA PHE A 100 3.69 21.59 -6.57
C PHE A 100 4.45 20.36 -6.04
N ARG A 101 5.57 20.00 -6.67
CA ARG A 101 6.43 18.88 -6.28
C ARG A 101 6.95 19.07 -4.86
N SER A 102 7.43 20.26 -4.53
CA SER A 102 8.00 20.58 -3.22
C SER A 102 6.93 20.72 -2.11
N SER A 103 5.76 21.30 -2.43
CA SER A 103 4.69 21.54 -1.44
C SER A 103 3.75 20.35 -1.21
N VAL A 104 3.56 19.49 -2.22
CA VAL A 104 2.57 18.40 -2.18
C VAL A 104 3.23 17.04 -2.37
N VAL A 105 3.91 16.82 -3.50
CA VAL A 105 4.31 15.46 -3.89
C VAL A 105 5.38 14.87 -2.97
N LEU A 106 6.48 15.60 -2.74
CA LEU A 106 7.57 15.12 -1.88
C LEU A 106 7.12 14.94 -0.41
N PRO A 107 6.35 15.87 0.19
CA PRO A 107 5.77 15.65 1.52
C PRO A 107 4.90 14.39 1.60
N MET A 108 4.05 14.13 0.59
CA MET A 108 3.19 12.95 0.57
C MET A 108 3.99 11.65 0.42
N ILE A 109 5.02 11.62 -0.44
CA ILE A 109 5.93 10.47 -0.56
C ILE A 109 6.62 10.17 0.78
N ARG A 110 7.17 11.20 1.44
CA ARG A 110 7.80 11.05 2.76
C ARG A 110 6.81 10.54 3.81
N ARG A 111 5.57 11.05 3.79
CA ARG A 111 4.50 10.58 4.68
C ARG A 111 4.21 9.10 4.44
N HIS A 112 4.19 8.64 3.18
CA HIS A 112 4.02 7.23 2.85
C HIS A 112 5.17 6.37 3.43
N GLU A 113 6.42 6.81 3.32
CA GLU A 113 7.59 6.12 3.91
C GLU A 113 7.48 5.98 5.44
N GLN A 114 6.97 7.01 6.11
CA GLN A 114 6.78 7.02 7.56
C GLN A 114 5.62 6.11 8.01
N MET A 115 4.51 6.12 7.28
CA MET A 115 3.29 5.39 7.65
C MET A 115 3.34 3.91 7.22
N PHE A 116 4.04 3.58 6.13
CA PHE A 116 4.06 2.25 5.53
C PHE A 116 5.51 1.71 5.39
N PRO A 117 6.31 1.67 6.46
CA PRO A 117 7.74 1.32 6.37
C PRO A 117 7.99 -0.11 5.88
N LEU A 118 7.00 -1.01 6.05
CA LEU A 118 7.11 -2.39 5.57
C LEU A 118 7.03 -2.51 4.04
N MET A 119 6.43 -1.53 3.36
CA MET A 119 6.34 -1.52 1.89
C MET A 119 7.67 -1.12 1.22
N HIS A 120 8.53 -0.39 1.95
CA HIS A 120 9.85 0.05 1.47
C HIS A 120 10.97 -0.94 1.80
N ARG A 121 10.70 -1.95 2.63
CA ARG A 121 11.72 -2.93 3.09
C ARG A 121 12.07 -4.00 2.07
N ARG A 122 11.55 -3.95 0.84
CA ARG A 122 11.73 -4.99 -0.17
C ARG A 122 12.37 -4.49 -1.46
N ASN A 123 13.69 -4.71 -1.55
CA ASN A 123 14.32 -5.22 -2.77
C ASN A 123 13.93 -6.70 -3.01
N SER A 124 12.64 -7.06 -2.90
CA SER A 124 12.17 -8.43 -3.18
C SER A 124 11.33 -8.45 -4.46
N PRO A 125 11.62 -9.38 -5.38
CA PRO A 125 10.83 -9.53 -6.59
C PRO A 125 9.45 -10.09 -6.21
N GLY A 126 8.39 -9.43 -6.67
CA GLY A 126 7.06 -10.02 -6.76
C GLY A 126 6.21 -9.99 -5.48
N LEU A 127 5.81 -8.80 -5.05
CA LEU A 127 4.43 -8.62 -4.59
C LEU A 127 3.85 -7.43 -5.35
N GLY A 128 3.42 -7.70 -6.58
CA GLY A 128 2.57 -6.78 -7.31
C GLY A 128 1.29 -6.57 -6.52
N PHE A 129 1.21 -5.46 -5.78
CA PHE A 129 -0.04 -4.91 -5.24
C PHE A 129 -0.90 -4.28 -6.35
N GLY A 130 -0.73 -4.70 -7.62
CA GLY A 130 -1.51 -4.28 -8.78
C GLY A 130 -2.93 -4.86 -8.82
N GLY A 131 -3.49 -5.22 -7.66
CA GLY A 131 -4.81 -5.86 -7.56
C GLY A 131 -5.94 -4.93 -7.14
N TRP A 132 -5.66 -3.69 -6.70
CA TRP A 132 -6.70 -2.88 -6.04
C TRP A 132 -7.17 -1.63 -6.78
N LEU A 133 -6.48 -1.10 -7.79
CA LEU A 133 -6.91 0.14 -8.45
C LEU A 133 -6.57 0.19 -9.95
N THR A 134 -7.02 -0.80 -10.73
CA THR A 134 -7.03 -0.66 -12.20
C THR A 134 -8.47 -0.48 -12.68
N VAL A 135 -8.97 0.74 -12.59
CA VAL A 135 -9.88 1.23 -13.62
C VAL A 135 -8.98 1.79 -14.72
N HIS A 136 -8.68 0.96 -15.72
CA HIS A 136 -8.25 1.47 -17.02
C HIS A 136 -9.07 0.76 -18.11
N PRO A 137 -9.88 1.49 -18.87
CA PRO A 137 -10.46 0.99 -20.10
C PRO A 137 -9.38 1.04 -21.19
N TYR A 138 -9.20 -0.08 -21.89
CA TYR A 138 -8.42 -0.23 -23.13
C TYR A 138 -6.94 0.21 -23.10
N ALA A 139 -6.04 -0.76 -22.93
CA ALA A 139 -4.82 -0.83 -23.74
C ALA A 139 -4.21 -2.23 -23.60
N ASP A 140 -4.38 -3.00 -24.67
CA ASP A 140 -3.69 -4.23 -24.96
C ASP A 140 -2.27 -3.89 -25.42
N GLU A 141 -1.23 -4.25 -24.67
CA GLU A 141 0.11 -4.41 -25.24
C GLU A 141 0.83 -5.63 -24.63
N GLY A 142 0.87 -6.71 -25.42
CA GLY A 142 2.15 -7.06 -26.03
C GLY A 142 3.15 -7.89 -25.21
N GLY A 143 2.69 -8.84 -24.40
CA GLY A 143 3.56 -9.81 -23.73
C GLY A 143 4.11 -10.90 -24.65
N THR A 144 5.37 -10.73 -25.08
CA THR A 144 6.41 -11.74 -25.33
C THR A 144 5.98 -13.13 -25.86
N LYS A 145 6.39 -13.40 -27.10
CA LYS A 145 6.32 -14.70 -27.77
C LYS A 145 7.04 -15.78 -26.95
N ALA A 146 6.29 -16.66 -26.30
CA ALA A 146 6.78 -17.92 -25.76
C ALA A 146 5.93 -19.07 -26.32
N ALA A 147 6.62 -19.94 -27.07
CA ALA A 147 6.31 -21.32 -27.46
C ALA A 147 4.84 -21.70 -27.73
N ARG A 148 4.59 -22.23 -28.94
CA ARG A 148 3.36 -22.94 -29.29
C ARG A 148 3.10 -24.04 -28.25
N ALA A 149 2.19 -23.77 -27.31
CA ALA A 149 1.78 -24.73 -26.31
C ALA A 149 0.94 -25.81 -26.99
N ILE A 150 1.49 -27.03 -27.03
CA ILE A 150 0.78 -28.23 -27.44
C ILE A 150 -0.51 -28.29 -26.58
N PRO A 151 -1.69 -28.43 -27.19
CA PRO A 151 -2.94 -28.55 -26.44
C PRO A 151 -2.83 -29.72 -25.48
N TYR A 152 -3.08 -29.50 -24.18
CA TYR A 152 -3.09 -30.58 -23.21
C TYR A 152 -4.27 -31.52 -23.51
N PRO A 153 -4.02 -32.79 -23.89
CA PRO A 153 -5.08 -33.70 -24.30
C PRO A 153 -6.02 -33.99 -23.13
N GLY A 154 -7.33 -33.87 -23.38
CA GLY A 154 -8.38 -34.18 -22.39
C GLY A 154 -8.82 -33.02 -21.49
N THR A 155 -8.26 -31.82 -21.63
CA THR A 155 -8.61 -30.68 -20.76
C THR A 155 -9.94 -30.04 -21.18
N ARG A 156 -11.00 -30.23 -20.36
CA ARG A 156 -12.31 -29.61 -20.63
C ARG A 156 -12.22 -28.07 -20.55
N PRO A 157 -12.95 -27.30 -21.40
CA PRO A 157 -12.74 -25.85 -21.54
C PRO A 157 -12.83 -25.01 -20.25
N TYR A 158 -13.61 -25.44 -19.26
CA TYR A 158 -13.92 -24.66 -18.06
C TYR A 158 -13.23 -25.14 -16.78
N VAL A 159 -12.32 -26.12 -16.86
CA VAL A 159 -11.51 -26.54 -15.70
C VAL A 159 -10.35 -25.57 -15.45
N PRO A 160 -9.77 -25.52 -14.25
CA PRO A 160 -8.57 -24.72 -13.96
C PRO A 160 -7.45 -25.05 -14.95
N CYS A 161 -6.75 -24.02 -15.41
CA CYS A 161 -5.69 -24.19 -16.39
C CYS A 161 -4.44 -24.84 -15.73
N PRO A 162 -3.85 -25.89 -16.33
CA PRO A 162 -2.71 -26.62 -15.75
C PRO A 162 -1.42 -25.79 -15.63
N CYS A 163 -1.37 -24.58 -16.20
CA CYS A 163 -0.26 -23.65 -16.02
C CYS A 163 -0.32 -22.83 -14.71
N ASN A 164 -1.25 -23.15 -13.80
CA ASN A 164 -1.45 -22.47 -12.51
C ASN A 164 -1.66 -20.96 -12.61
N SER A 165 -2.19 -20.48 -13.74
CA SER A 165 -2.52 -19.05 -13.95
C SER A 165 -3.71 -18.55 -13.15
N GLY A 166 -4.39 -19.43 -12.40
CA GLY A 166 -5.65 -19.12 -11.71
C GLY A 166 -6.85 -18.92 -12.65
N ARG A 167 -6.66 -19.04 -13.98
CA ARG A 167 -7.72 -18.87 -14.99
C ARG A 167 -8.24 -20.21 -15.49
N LYS A 168 -9.47 -20.23 -16.00
CA LYS A 168 -10.06 -21.42 -16.68
C LYS A 168 -9.34 -21.69 -18.01
N TYR A 169 -9.15 -22.96 -18.38
CA TYR A 169 -8.35 -23.40 -19.53
C TYR A 169 -8.68 -22.66 -20.83
N LYS A 170 -9.96 -22.55 -21.22
CA LYS A 170 -10.42 -21.83 -22.43
C LYS A 170 -9.94 -20.38 -22.51
N PHE A 171 -9.77 -19.72 -21.37
CA PHE A 171 -9.40 -18.29 -21.29
C PHE A 171 -7.90 -18.08 -21.03
N CYS A 172 -7.12 -19.16 -20.95
CA CYS A 172 -5.68 -19.13 -20.76
C CYS A 172 -5.00 -19.90 -21.90
N CYS A 173 -4.51 -21.11 -21.65
CA CYS A 173 -3.81 -21.90 -22.66
C CYS A 173 -4.71 -22.34 -23.82
N GLY A 174 -6.03 -22.46 -23.61
CA GLY A 174 -7.00 -22.83 -24.66
C GLY A 174 -7.23 -21.75 -25.73
N ARG A 175 -6.80 -20.49 -25.50
CA ARG A 175 -6.80 -19.42 -26.51
C ARG A 175 -5.53 -19.43 -27.38
N ARG A 176 -4.44 -20.02 -26.92
CA ARG A 176 -3.14 -20.03 -27.61
C ARG A 176 -3.01 -21.14 -28.67
N GLY A 177 -4.04 -21.99 -28.82
CA GLY A 177 -4.06 -23.12 -29.74
C GLY A 177 -5.05 -23.00 -30.90
N ARG A 178 -5.53 -21.80 -31.23
CA ARG A 178 -6.32 -21.51 -32.44
C ARG A 178 -5.54 -20.60 -33.37
#